data_AF-A0A285RS60-F1
#
_entry.id   AF-A0A285RS60-F1
#
_cell.length_a   1.000
_cell.length_b   1.000
_cell.length_c   1.000
_cell.angle_alpha   90.00
_cell.angle_beta   90.00
_cell.angle_gamma   90.00
#
_symmetry.space_group_name_H-M   'P 1'
#
loop_
_entity.id
_entity.type
_entity.pdbx_description
1 polymer ?
#
loop_
_entity_poly.entity_id
_entity_poly.type
_entity_poly.pdbx_seq_one_letter_code
_entity_poly.pdbx_strand_id
1 'polypeptide(L)'
;MTPADLFAAAILGGATFAMAGAAMAQDALPPQFLGLWQVVQPGETPSCSPADADIRMRVFRDRTEFHEGKCDFVSVRADADRTKAEIELSCRGEGEEWRDRQAWTWRKTETGAVLDLDWLDRNLSTVHYAPCRGDASATAAPALPAGACYDDGNSSLRVKMVSASQAEIVVSSVQSRGAHMCNLSGMAEVMSGGWRYTERIDGVGDCQLDIMIGEDRSVRMVDRDWTCKAYYCGARAAFDHIEFAPSSERGC
;
A
#
# COMPACT_ATOMS: atom_id res chain seq x y z
N MET A 1 -35.68 -30.38 69.73
CA MET A 1 -35.14 -29.02 69.49
C MET A 1 -34.01 -29.17 68.48
N THR A 2 -34.04 -28.31 67.46
CA THR A 2 -33.30 -28.21 66.18
C THR A 2 -31.76 -28.18 66.28
N PRO A 3 -30.97 -27.99 65.18
CA PRO A 3 -30.82 -28.75 63.93
C PRO A 3 -29.30 -28.91 63.55
N ALA A 4 -28.97 -29.42 62.35
CA ALA A 4 -27.82 -29.09 61.47
C ALA A 4 -27.39 -30.34 60.67
N ASP A 5 -27.85 -30.55 59.43
CA ASP A 5 -27.37 -29.94 58.16
C ASP A 5 -25.92 -30.29 57.80
N LEU A 6 -25.73 -31.04 56.70
CA LEU A 6 -24.61 -30.85 55.77
C LEU A 6 -24.84 -31.54 54.40
N PHE A 7 -25.31 -30.72 53.46
CA PHE A 7 -24.96 -30.59 52.04
C PHE A 7 -24.69 -31.84 51.17
N ALA A 8 -25.63 -32.10 50.26
CA ALA A 8 -25.39 -32.79 49.00
C ALA A 8 -24.81 -31.80 47.97
N ALA A 9 -23.61 -32.08 47.45
CA ALA A 9 -23.02 -31.34 46.34
C ALA A 9 -23.50 -31.92 45.00
N ALA A 10 -24.28 -31.14 44.25
CA ALA A 10 -24.59 -31.42 42.86
C ALA A 10 -23.43 -30.95 41.97
N ILE A 11 -22.83 -31.87 41.22
CA ILE A 11 -21.84 -31.55 40.18
C ILE A 11 -22.61 -31.22 38.90
N LEU A 12 -22.62 -29.93 38.54
CA LEU A 12 -23.06 -29.38 37.27
C LEU A 12 -21.87 -28.67 36.62
N GLY A 13 -21.67 -28.91 35.32
CA GLY A 13 -20.82 -28.08 34.46
C GLY A 13 -19.56 -28.81 33.99
N GLY A 14 -19.18 -28.78 32.71
CA GLY A 14 -19.78 -28.13 31.55
C GLY A 14 -19.08 -28.66 30.31
N ALA A 15 -19.84 -28.92 29.25
CA ALA A 15 -19.27 -29.25 27.96
C ALA A 15 -18.73 -27.96 27.31
N THR A 16 -17.42 -27.79 27.30
CA THR A 16 -16.72 -26.74 26.56
C THR A 16 -16.76 -27.09 25.07
N PHE A 17 -17.71 -26.50 24.33
CA PHE A 17 -17.66 -26.46 22.87
C PHE A 17 -16.59 -25.44 22.45
N ALA A 18 -15.42 -25.93 22.05
CA ALA A 18 -14.45 -25.14 21.33
C ALA A 18 -15.01 -24.83 19.93
N MET A 19 -15.54 -23.63 19.72
CA MET A 19 -15.85 -23.14 18.38
C MET A 19 -14.52 -22.83 17.67
N ALA A 20 -14.05 -23.77 16.86
CA ALA A 20 -13.01 -23.50 15.89
C ALA A 20 -13.60 -22.58 14.80
N GLY A 21 -13.38 -21.27 14.94
CA GLY A 21 -13.68 -20.32 13.88
C GLY A 21 -12.77 -20.61 12.69
N ALA A 22 -13.34 -21.03 11.57
CA ALA A 22 -12.63 -21.08 10.31
C ALA A 22 -12.21 -19.65 9.95
N ALA A 23 -10.91 -19.36 10.00
CA ALA A 23 -10.36 -18.16 9.40
C ALA A 23 -10.68 -18.23 7.90
N MET A 24 -11.64 -17.43 7.45
CA MET A 24 -11.95 -17.28 6.04
C MET A 24 -10.66 -16.80 5.34
N ALA A 25 -10.19 -17.56 4.35
CA ALA A 25 -9.04 -17.18 3.57
C ALA A 25 -9.33 -15.82 2.91
N GLN A 26 -8.48 -14.84 3.18
CA GLN A 26 -8.51 -13.54 2.53
C GLN A 26 -7.73 -13.66 1.22
N ASP A 27 -8.35 -13.30 0.10
CA ASP A 27 -7.67 -13.33 -1.18
C ASP A 27 -6.71 -12.15 -1.30
N ALA A 28 -5.65 -12.34 -2.08
CA ALA A 28 -4.89 -11.19 -2.57
C ALA A 28 -5.67 -10.52 -3.71
N LEU A 29 -5.70 -9.18 -3.71
CA LEU A 29 -6.29 -8.42 -4.81
C LEU A 29 -5.64 -8.83 -6.14
N PRO A 30 -6.42 -9.20 -7.17
CA PRO A 30 -5.84 -9.65 -8.43
C PRO A 30 -4.98 -8.55 -9.09
N PRO A 31 -3.84 -8.91 -9.72
CA PRO A 31 -2.89 -7.92 -10.25
C PRO A 31 -3.46 -6.91 -11.24
N GLN A 32 -4.49 -7.28 -11.99
CA GLN A 32 -5.15 -6.42 -12.98
C GLN A 32 -5.90 -5.21 -12.39
N PHE A 33 -6.20 -5.23 -11.09
CA PHE A 33 -6.78 -4.08 -10.39
C PHE A 33 -5.74 -3.06 -9.95
N LEU A 34 -4.46 -3.44 -9.92
CA LEU A 34 -3.37 -2.59 -9.44
C LEU A 34 -3.04 -1.49 -10.45
N GLY A 35 -2.54 -0.37 -9.94
CA GLY A 35 -2.05 0.74 -10.77
C GLY A 35 -2.79 2.05 -10.52
N LEU A 36 -2.56 3.02 -11.40
CA LEU A 36 -3.21 4.32 -11.36
C LEU A 36 -4.41 4.35 -12.30
N TRP A 37 -5.53 4.76 -11.73
CA TRP A 37 -6.84 4.80 -12.35
C TRP A 37 -7.37 6.23 -12.29
N GLN A 38 -8.07 6.66 -13.35
CA GLN A 38 -8.76 7.94 -13.37
C GLN A 38 -10.24 7.72 -13.69
N VAL A 39 -11.11 8.43 -13.00
CA VAL A 39 -12.55 8.45 -13.32
C VAL A 39 -12.74 8.95 -14.75
N VAL A 40 -13.54 8.23 -15.54
CA VAL A 40 -13.88 8.59 -16.92
C VAL A 40 -15.37 8.43 -17.15
N GLN A 41 -15.92 9.16 -18.11
CA GLN A 41 -17.24 8.79 -18.64
C GLN A 41 -17.11 7.57 -19.58
N PRO A 42 -18.19 6.80 -19.78
CA PRO A 42 -18.20 5.69 -20.72
C PRO A 42 -17.70 6.12 -22.12
N GLY A 43 -16.60 5.50 -22.57
CA GLY A 43 -16.00 5.77 -23.89
C GLY A 43 -14.94 6.88 -23.91
N GLU A 44 -14.71 7.58 -22.81
CA GLU A 44 -13.64 8.58 -22.72
C GLU A 44 -12.27 7.96 -22.43
N THR A 45 -11.22 8.70 -22.78
CA THR A 45 -9.82 8.34 -22.49
C THR A 45 -9.34 9.19 -21.32
N PRO A 46 -8.66 8.60 -20.31
CA PRO A 46 -8.18 9.36 -19.17
C PRO A 46 -7.02 10.27 -19.60
N SER A 47 -7.03 11.51 -19.13
CA SER A 47 -5.98 12.51 -19.36
C SER A 47 -4.71 12.21 -18.56
N CYS A 48 -4.87 11.74 -17.33
CA CYS A 48 -3.80 11.44 -16.37
C CYS A 48 -2.87 12.62 -16.11
N SER A 49 -3.38 13.84 -16.33
CA SER A 49 -2.66 15.08 -16.07
C SER A 49 -2.49 15.27 -14.56
N PRO A 50 -1.41 15.92 -14.11
CA PRO A 50 -1.30 16.40 -12.74
C PRO A 50 -2.48 17.28 -12.30
N ALA A 51 -3.13 17.96 -13.25
CA ALA A 51 -4.29 18.80 -12.97
C ALA A 51 -5.54 18.00 -12.54
N ASP A 52 -5.62 16.72 -12.88
CA ASP A 52 -6.75 15.84 -12.58
C ASP A 52 -6.44 14.94 -11.37
N ALA A 53 -5.69 15.46 -10.39
CA ALA A 53 -5.28 14.69 -9.21
C ALA A 53 -6.45 14.27 -8.31
N ASP A 54 -7.48 15.10 -8.25
CA ASP A 54 -8.70 14.94 -7.47
C ASP A 54 -9.57 13.75 -7.93
N ILE A 55 -9.54 13.41 -9.21
CA ILE A 55 -10.33 12.30 -9.79
C ILE A 55 -9.51 11.03 -10.06
N ARG A 56 -8.33 10.91 -9.44
CA ARG A 56 -7.47 9.73 -9.57
C ARG A 56 -7.49 8.87 -8.32
N MET A 57 -7.34 7.57 -8.56
CA MET A 57 -7.17 6.55 -7.54
C MET A 57 -5.95 5.69 -7.88
N ARG A 58 -5.03 5.54 -6.94
CA ARG A 58 -3.96 4.55 -7.04
C ARG A 58 -4.35 3.33 -6.21
N VAL A 59 -4.29 2.17 -6.84
CA VAL A 59 -4.61 0.88 -6.22
C VAL A 59 -3.31 0.12 -5.96
N PHE A 60 -3.08 -0.18 -4.68
CA PHE A 60 -2.03 -1.05 -4.19
C PHE A 60 -2.60 -2.42 -3.84
N ARG A 61 -1.75 -3.36 -3.43
CA ARG A 61 -2.16 -4.71 -3.06
C ARG A 61 -3.06 -4.74 -1.82
N ASP A 62 -2.85 -3.81 -0.90
CA ASP A 62 -3.41 -3.77 0.45
C ASP A 62 -4.23 -2.50 0.73
N ARG A 63 -4.32 -1.56 -0.22
CA ARG A 63 -5.07 -0.31 -0.05
C ARG A 63 -5.33 0.43 -1.36
N THR A 64 -6.13 1.48 -1.29
CA THR A 64 -6.18 2.56 -2.28
C THR A 64 -5.78 3.91 -1.70
N GLU A 65 -5.32 4.80 -2.57
CA GLU A 65 -5.04 6.21 -2.30
C GLU A 65 -5.75 7.09 -3.33
N PHE A 66 -6.28 8.23 -2.88
CA PHE A 66 -6.89 9.29 -3.67
C PHE A 66 -6.35 10.64 -3.17
N HIS A 67 -6.71 11.75 -3.82
CA HIS A 67 -6.09 13.07 -3.62
C HIS A 67 -5.96 13.48 -2.14
N GLU A 68 -6.97 13.18 -1.32
CA GLU A 68 -7.05 13.62 0.09
C GLU A 68 -7.42 12.49 1.05
N GLY A 69 -7.17 11.24 0.67
CA GLY A 69 -7.39 10.13 1.57
C GLY A 69 -6.91 8.79 1.06
N LYS A 70 -7.11 7.78 1.91
CA LYS A 70 -6.72 6.41 1.65
C LYS A 70 -7.69 5.43 2.29
N CYS A 71 -7.80 4.26 1.70
CA CYS A 71 -8.59 3.15 2.23
C CYS A 71 -7.76 1.89 2.32
N ASP A 72 -7.53 1.39 3.53
CA ASP A 72 -6.87 0.12 3.76
C ASP A 72 -7.86 -1.05 3.51
N PHE A 73 -7.41 -2.12 2.86
CA PHE A 73 -8.24 -3.30 2.58
C PHE A 73 -8.36 -4.17 3.82
N VAL A 74 -9.55 -4.21 4.40
CA VAL A 74 -9.87 -5.05 5.56
C VAL A 74 -10.05 -6.50 5.11
N SER A 75 -10.76 -6.71 4.00
CA SER A 75 -10.90 -8.03 3.37
C SER A 75 -11.07 -7.90 1.86
N VAL A 76 -10.64 -8.94 1.13
CA VAL A 76 -10.80 -9.08 -0.31
C VAL A 76 -11.31 -10.49 -0.59
N ARG A 77 -12.36 -10.59 -1.39
CA ARG A 77 -12.93 -11.84 -1.89
C ARG A 77 -13.01 -11.76 -3.41
N ALA A 78 -12.10 -12.44 -4.09
CA ALA A 78 -12.07 -12.46 -5.55
C ALA A 78 -12.89 -13.63 -6.09
N ASP A 79 -13.50 -13.47 -7.26
CA ASP A 79 -14.11 -14.59 -7.95
C ASP A 79 -13.07 -15.50 -8.62
N ALA A 80 -13.53 -16.67 -9.10
CA ALA A 80 -12.64 -17.69 -9.65
C ALA A 80 -11.89 -17.24 -10.91
N ASP A 81 -12.51 -16.39 -11.74
CA ASP A 81 -11.87 -15.82 -12.93
C ASP A 81 -11.03 -14.57 -12.62
N ARG A 82 -11.08 -14.11 -11.36
CA ARG A 82 -10.39 -12.96 -10.80
C ARG A 82 -10.78 -11.64 -11.46
N THR A 83 -11.87 -11.58 -12.22
CA THR A 83 -12.34 -10.34 -12.85
C THR A 83 -13.22 -9.53 -11.91
N LYS A 84 -13.66 -10.11 -10.78
CA LYS A 84 -14.41 -9.39 -9.75
C LYS A 84 -13.77 -9.56 -8.38
N ALA A 85 -13.92 -8.53 -7.56
CA ALA A 85 -13.55 -8.58 -6.15
C ALA A 85 -14.57 -7.82 -5.30
N GLU A 86 -15.04 -8.44 -4.21
CA GLU A 86 -15.68 -7.70 -3.12
C GLU A 86 -14.61 -7.28 -2.12
N ILE A 87 -14.60 -5.99 -1.75
CA ILE A 87 -13.58 -5.41 -0.88
C ILE A 87 -14.28 -4.67 0.26
N GLU A 88 -13.90 -5.01 1.49
CA GLU A 88 -14.23 -4.22 2.68
C GLU A 88 -13.08 -3.25 2.96
N LEU A 89 -13.42 -1.99 3.17
CA LEU A 89 -12.49 -0.86 3.24
C LEU A 89 -12.58 -0.17 4.61
N SER A 90 -11.42 0.22 5.14
CA SER A 90 -11.30 1.15 6.26
C SER A 90 -10.61 2.41 5.77
N CYS A 91 -11.35 3.51 5.71
CA CYS A 91 -10.95 4.73 5.03
C CYS A 91 -10.70 5.89 5.99
N ARG A 92 -9.81 6.78 5.57
CA ARG A 92 -9.52 8.05 6.24
C ARG A 92 -9.17 9.13 5.23
N GLY A 93 -9.67 10.34 5.44
CA GLY A 93 -9.48 11.49 4.54
C GLY A 93 -10.17 12.73 5.11
N GLU A 94 -9.59 13.91 4.86
CA GLU A 94 -10.12 15.22 5.33
C GLU A 94 -10.43 15.30 6.85
N GLY A 95 -9.79 14.46 7.66
CA GLY A 95 -10.04 14.40 9.12
C GLY A 95 -11.21 13.50 9.53
N GLU A 96 -11.83 12.80 8.59
CA GLU A 96 -12.88 11.82 8.83
C GLU A 96 -12.35 10.39 8.69
N GLU A 97 -13.00 9.46 9.40
CA GLU A 97 -12.80 8.02 9.26
C GLU A 97 -14.15 7.37 8.92
N TRP A 98 -14.14 6.45 7.97
CA TRP A 98 -15.34 5.72 7.58
C TRP A 98 -15.02 4.30 7.11
N ARG A 99 -16.05 3.49 6.93
CA ARG A 99 -15.95 2.16 6.34
C ARG A 99 -16.83 2.10 5.12
N ASP A 100 -16.38 1.33 4.13
CA ASP A 100 -17.13 1.06 2.92
C ASP A 100 -17.00 -0.40 2.53
N ARG A 101 -17.96 -0.86 1.74
CA ARG A 101 -17.91 -2.15 1.07
C ARG A 101 -18.22 -1.94 -0.39
N GLN A 102 -17.35 -2.44 -1.25
CA GLN A 102 -17.41 -2.21 -2.68
C GLN A 102 -17.31 -3.52 -3.46
N ALA A 103 -18.02 -3.60 -4.58
CA ALA A 103 -17.79 -4.59 -5.61
C ALA A 103 -17.02 -3.94 -6.75
N TRP A 104 -15.90 -4.56 -7.10
CA TRP A 104 -14.99 -4.11 -8.15
C TRP A 104 -15.09 -5.09 -9.31
N THR A 105 -15.29 -4.58 -10.52
CA THR A 105 -15.31 -5.39 -11.74
C THR A 105 -14.28 -4.86 -12.72
N TRP A 106 -13.29 -5.69 -13.06
CA TRP A 106 -12.30 -5.40 -14.08
C TRP A 106 -12.73 -6.01 -15.42
N ARG A 107 -12.65 -5.23 -16.50
CA ARG A 107 -13.01 -5.69 -17.84
C ARG A 107 -12.01 -5.18 -18.86
N LYS A 108 -11.70 -6.03 -19.84
CA LYS A 108 -11.01 -5.61 -21.06
C LYS A 108 -12.02 -5.18 -22.11
N THR A 109 -11.84 -4.01 -22.68
CA THR A 109 -12.64 -3.45 -23.78
C THR A 109 -11.77 -3.31 -25.03
N GLU A 110 -12.39 -2.91 -26.15
CA GLU A 110 -11.66 -2.59 -27.39
C GLU A 110 -10.70 -1.39 -27.20
N THR A 111 -11.07 -0.44 -26.33
CA THR A 111 -10.35 0.81 -26.09
C THR A 111 -9.37 0.74 -24.92
N GLY A 112 -9.41 -0.29 -24.08
CA GLY A 112 -8.49 -0.43 -22.95
C GLY A 112 -8.98 -1.39 -21.88
N ALA A 113 -8.52 -1.19 -20.64
CA ALA A 113 -9.16 -1.81 -19.47
C ALA A 113 -10.13 -0.80 -18.85
N VAL A 114 -11.14 -1.31 -18.16
CA VAL A 114 -12.05 -0.53 -17.33
C VAL A 114 -12.15 -1.21 -15.97
N LEU A 115 -12.16 -0.40 -14.92
CA LEU A 115 -12.44 -0.81 -13.56
C LEU A 115 -13.74 -0.13 -13.10
N ASP A 116 -14.78 -0.93 -12.91
CA ASP A 116 -16.10 -0.50 -12.45
C ASP A 116 -16.18 -0.69 -10.93
N LEU A 117 -16.54 0.36 -10.19
CA LEU A 117 -16.71 0.35 -8.73
C LEU A 117 -18.18 0.59 -8.36
N ASP A 118 -18.74 -0.36 -7.61
CA ASP A 118 -20.09 -0.28 -7.04
C ASP A 118 -20.03 -0.29 -5.51
N TRP A 119 -20.75 0.60 -4.84
CA TRP A 119 -20.87 0.59 -3.37
C TRP A 119 -22.01 -0.36 -2.97
N LEU A 120 -21.70 -1.38 -2.19
CA LEU A 120 -22.69 -2.40 -1.81
C LEU A 120 -23.66 -1.93 -0.72
N ASP A 121 -23.21 -0.99 0.12
CA ASP A 121 -24.00 -0.48 1.25
C ASP A 121 -24.60 0.91 1.00
N ARG A 122 -24.44 1.45 -0.23
CA ARG A 122 -24.95 2.78 -0.62
C ARG A 122 -25.64 2.70 -1.98
N ASN A 123 -26.73 3.44 -2.16
CA ASN A 123 -27.39 3.54 -3.46
C ASN A 123 -26.75 4.63 -4.32
N LEU A 124 -25.54 4.36 -4.81
CA LEU A 124 -24.76 5.25 -5.67
C LEU A 124 -24.65 4.66 -7.08
N SER A 125 -24.43 5.53 -8.06
CA SER A 125 -24.12 5.09 -9.43
C SER A 125 -22.74 4.45 -9.48
N THR A 126 -22.58 3.45 -10.35
CA THR A 126 -21.27 2.87 -10.66
C THR A 126 -20.30 3.95 -11.11
N VAL A 127 -19.08 3.92 -10.57
CA VAL A 127 -18.00 4.79 -11.05
C VAL A 127 -17.10 3.99 -11.99
N HIS A 128 -16.82 4.58 -13.15
CA HIS A 128 -15.98 3.98 -14.18
C HIS A 128 -14.59 4.56 -14.13
N TYR A 129 -13.59 3.70 -14.02
CA TYR A 129 -12.20 4.07 -14.09
C TYR A 129 -11.55 3.52 -15.35
N ALA A 130 -10.71 4.33 -15.99
CA ALA A 130 -9.77 3.87 -17.00
C ALA A 130 -8.34 3.94 -16.47
N PRO A 131 -7.47 3.01 -16.88
CA PRO A 131 -6.09 3.00 -16.42
C PRO A 131 -5.35 4.18 -17.04
N CYS A 132 -4.53 4.82 -16.23
CA CYS A 132 -3.59 5.81 -16.74
C CYS A 132 -2.51 5.13 -17.57
N ARG A 133 -2.61 5.27 -18.90
CA ARG A 133 -1.61 4.73 -19.84
C ARG A 133 -0.28 5.45 -19.59
N GLY A 134 0.66 4.71 -19.00
CA GLY A 134 1.90 5.21 -18.41
C GLY A 134 2.27 4.39 -17.16
N ASP A 135 1.27 3.88 -16.44
CA ASP A 135 1.40 2.91 -15.37
C ASP A 135 1.03 1.50 -15.88
N ALA A 136 1.73 1.02 -16.91
CA ALA A 136 1.61 -0.37 -17.38
C ALA A 136 2.19 -1.40 -16.38
N SER A 137 2.41 -1.02 -15.11
CA SER A 137 3.00 -1.88 -14.08
C SER A 137 1.96 -2.77 -13.38
N ALA A 138 1.19 -3.49 -14.20
CA ALA A 138 0.69 -4.81 -13.84
C ALA A 138 1.46 -5.92 -14.59
N THR A 139 2.52 -5.57 -15.33
CA THR A 139 3.61 -6.51 -15.61
C THR A 139 4.26 -6.90 -14.29
N ALA A 140 4.59 -8.18 -14.12
CA ALA A 140 5.33 -8.68 -12.97
C ALA A 140 6.43 -7.68 -12.61
N ALA A 141 6.41 -7.19 -11.37
CA ALA A 141 7.37 -6.20 -10.90
C ALA A 141 8.77 -6.61 -11.39
N PRO A 142 9.54 -5.68 -11.99
CA PRO A 142 10.83 -6.01 -12.58
C PRO A 142 11.64 -6.79 -11.54
N ALA A 143 12.29 -7.88 -11.97
CA ALA A 143 13.11 -8.68 -11.08
C ALA A 143 14.09 -7.74 -10.37
N LEU A 144 14.01 -7.71 -9.04
CA LEU A 144 14.80 -6.77 -8.26
C LEU A 144 16.28 -7.04 -8.52
N PRO A 145 17.08 -5.99 -8.75
CA PRO A 145 18.50 -6.18 -8.97
C PRO A 145 19.15 -6.70 -7.67
N ALA A 146 20.27 -7.43 -7.80
CA ALA A 146 21.04 -7.92 -6.66
C ALA A 146 21.61 -6.79 -5.75
N GLY A 147 21.48 -5.55 -6.21
CA GLY A 147 21.73 -4.31 -5.50
C GLY A 147 21.38 -3.14 -6.42
N ALA A 148 21.23 -1.95 -5.87
CA ALA A 148 20.95 -0.75 -6.66
C ALA A 148 21.65 0.46 -6.05
N CYS A 149 22.35 1.22 -6.87
CA CYS A 149 23.06 2.42 -6.44
C CYS A 149 22.63 3.59 -7.33
N TYR A 150 22.29 4.70 -6.70
CA TYR A 150 21.89 5.91 -7.39
C TYR A 150 22.58 7.10 -6.74
N ASP A 151 23.10 8.00 -7.57
CA ASP A 151 23.72 9.25 -7.15
C ASP A 151 23.15 10.41 -8.00
N ASP A 152 22.42 11.31 -7.35
CA ASP A 152 21.89 12.54 -7.95
C ASP A 152 22.25 13.77 -7.10
N GLY A 153 23.28 14.49 -7.55
CA GLY A 153 23.84 15.64 -6.83
C GLY A 153 24.34 15.25 -5.44
N ASN A 154 23.65 15.74 -4.40
CA ASN A 154 23.96 15.46 -2.99
C ASN A 154 23.02 14.41 -2.37
N SER A 155 22.26 13.70 -3.20
CA SER A 155 21.43 12.57 -2.78
C SER A 155 22.01 11.27 -3.31
N SER A 156 21.98 10.23 -2.47
CA SER A 156 22.43 8.90 -2.82
C SER A 156 21.50 7.85 -2.21
N LEU A 157 21.22 6.80 -2.97
CA LEU A 157 20.62 5.57 -2.49
C LEU A 157 21.59 4.42 -2.76
N ARG A 158 21.79 3.57 -1.77
CA ARG A 158 22.48 2.29 -1.93
C ARG A 158 21.61 1.19 -1.36
N VAL A 159 21.46 0.14 -2.14
CA VAL A 159 20.76 -1.09 -1.79
C VAL A 159 21.70 -2.24 -2.06
N LYS A 160 21.96 -3.05 -1.05
CA LYS A 160 22.77 -4.26 -1.16
C LYS A 160 21.93 -5.44 -0.68
N MET A 161 21.65 -6.39 -1.57
CA MET A 161 20.94 -7.60 -1.16
C MET A 161 21.80 -8.40 -0.17
N VAL A 162 21.19 -8.77 0.95
CA VAL A 162 21.79 -9.63 1.98
C VAL A 162 21.32 -11.07 1.79
N SER A 163 20.07 -11.24 1.37
CA SER A 163 19.46 -12.53 1.03
C SER A 163 18.39 -12.34 -0.06
N ALA A 164 17.67 -13.40 -0.42
CA ALA A 164 16.55 -13.28 -1.36
C ALA A 164 15.37 -12.45 -0.82
N SER A 165 15.28 -12.27 0.51
CA SER A 165 14.17 -11.56 1.18
C SER A 165 14.60 -10.30 1.91
N GLN A 166 15.89 -9.98 1.96
CA GLN A 166 16.41 -8.85 2.73
C GLN A 166 17.50 -8.09 1.97
N ALA A 167 17.49 -6.77 2.15
CA ALA A 167 18.51 -5.86 1.66
C ALA A 167 18.97 -4.91 2.76
N GLU A 168 20.26 -4.60 2.79
CA GLU A 168 20.77 -3.44 3.52
C GLU A 168 20.56 -2.20 2.64
N ILE A 169 19.96 -1.17 3.21
CA ILE A 169 19.70 0.10 2.54
C ILE A 169 20.44 1.23 3.23
N VAL A 170 20.90 2.19 2.43
CA VAL A 170 21.44 3.47 2.89
C VAL A 170 20.89 4.56 1.98
N VAL A 171 20.14 5.49 2.56
CA VAL A 171 19.59 6.67 1.89
C VAL A 171 20.19 7.90 2.56
N SER A 172 20.85 8.75 1.77
CA SER A 172 21.26 10.08 2.19
C SER A 172 20.73 11.07 1.18
N SER A 173 20.03 12.10 1.62
CA SER A 173 19.52 13.14 0.72
C SER A 173 19.66 14.50 1.35
N VAL A 174 20.15 15.45 0.57
CA VAL A 174 20.23 16.86 0.95
C VAL A 174 19.22 17.65 0.13
N GLN A 175 18.16 18.11 0.79
CA GLN A 175 17.02 18.83 0.20
C GLN A 175 17.13 20.34 0.42
N SER A 176 16.32 21.11 -0.31
CA SER A 176 16.17 22.57 -0.12
C SER A 176 17.50 23.35 -0.19
N ARG A 177 18.27 23.17 -1.28
CA ARG A 177 19.56 23.84 -1.53
C ARG A 177 20.62 23.65 -0.42
N GLY A 178 20.62 22.52 0.28
CA GLY A 178 21.66 22.24 1.28
C GLY A 178 21.20 22.35 2.74
N ALA A 179 19.98 22.82 3.01
CA ALA A 179 19.55 23.19 4.35
C ALA A 179 19.01 22.02 5.21
N HIS A 180 18.54 20.94 4.57
CA HIS A 180 17.90 19.83 5.27
C HIS A 180 18.43 18.50 4.77
N MET A 181 18.77 17.59 5.68
CA MET A 181 19.31 16.28 5.36
C MET A 181 18.37 15.20 5.89
N CYS A 182 18.07 14.23 5.04
CA CYS A 182 17.49 12.96 5.42
C CYS A 182 18.60 11.91 5.37
N ASN A 183 18.83 11.17 6.45
CA ASN A 183 19.76 10.04 6.43
C ASN A 183 19.11 8.84 7.10
N LEU A 184 19.05 7.71 6.41
CA LEU A 184 18.46 6.47 6.89
C LEU A 184 19.34 5.30 6.46
N SER A 185 19.60 4.38 7.38
CA SER A 185 20.32 3.14 7.07
C SER A 185 19.77 1.99 7.89
N GLY A 186 19.63 0.82 7.27
CA GLY A 186 19.30 -0.41 7.99
C GLY A 186 18.80 -1.52 7.08
N MET A 187 18.11 -2.49 7.67
CA MET A 187 17.61 -3.65 6.93
C MET A 187 16.21 -3.38 6.40
N ALA A 188 15.99 -3.72 5.14
CA ALA A 188 14.71 -3.66 4.46
C ALA A 188 14.32 -5.05 3.95
N GLU A 189 13.02 -5.32 3.97
CA GLU A 189 12.44 -6.53 3.40
C GLU A 189 12.17 -6.34 1.92
N VAL A 190 12.43 -7.38 1.13
CA VAL A 190 12.10 -7.38 -0.29
C VAL A 190 10.57 -7.44 -0.45
N MET A 191 10.03 -6.53 -1.25
CA MET A 191 8.61 -6.50 -1.62
C MET A 191 8.43 -6.46 -3.13
N SER A 192 7.21 -6.65 -3.60
CA SER A 192 6.90 -6.53 -5.02
C SER A 192 7.27 -5.14 -5.52
N GLY A 193 8.26 -5.04 -6.41
CA GLY A 193 8.70 -3.79 -7.01
C GLY A 193 9.60 -2.93 -6.14
N GLY A 194 10.17 -3.45 -5.05
CA GLY A 194 11.09 -2.67 -4.24
C GLY A 194 11.50 -3.30 -2.91
N TRP A 195 11.81 -2.43 -1.96
CA TRP A 195 12.16 -2.80 -0.59
C TRP A 195 11.35 -1.99 0.40
N ARG A 196 11.08 -2.57 1.57
CA ARG A 196 10.39 -1.92 2.68
C ARG A 196 11.29 -1.87 3.90
N TYR A 197 11.61 -0.68 4.33
CA TYR A 197 12.23 -0.44 5.62
C TYR A 197 11.15 -0.29 6.68
N THR A 198 11.33 -0.99 7.80
CA THR A 198 10.46 -0.84 8.97
C THR A 198 11.31 -0.75 10.22
N GLU A 199 11.05 0.25 11.06
CA GLU A 199 11.68 0.39 12.37
C GLU A 199 10.69 0.96 13.38
N ARG A 200 10.66 0.36 14.57
CA ARG A 200 9.98 0.92 15.73
C ARG A 200 10.90 1.96 16.38
N ILE A 201 10.48 3.22 16.37
CA ILE A 201 11.20 4.34 16.97
C ILE A 201 10.57 4.66 18.32
N ASP A 202 11.37 4.59 19.38
CA ASP A 202 10.92 4.86 20.75
C ASP A 202 10.35 6.28 20.88
N GLY A 203 9.11 6.35 21.39
CA GLY A 203 8.40 7.61 21.60
C GLY A 203 7.86 8.29 20.34
N VAL A 204 8.03 7.69 19.16
CA VAL A 204 7.52 8.22 17.88
C VAL A 204 6.52 7.26 17.23
N GLY A 205 6.83 5.97 17.13
CA GLY A 205 5.97 4.97 16.47
C GLY A 205 6.71 4.15 15.42
N ASP A 206 5.96 3.52 14.52
CA ASP A 206 6.52 2.75 13.41
C ASP A 206 6.88 3.67 12.23
N CYS A 207 8.17 3.72 11.89
CA CYS A 207 8.63 4.23 10.62
C CYS A 207 8.54 3.12 9.57
N GLN A 208 7.79 3.37 8.50
CA GLN A 208 7.70 2.50 7.34
C GLN A 208 7.99 3.27 6.06
N LEU A 209 9.12 2.95 5.42
CA LEU A 209 9.56 3.57 4.18
C LEU A 209 9.63 2.53 3.06
N ASP A 210 8.83 2.71 2.01
CA ASP A 210 8.89 1.89 0.82
C ASP A 210 9.82 2.56 -0.21
N ILE A 211 10.74 1.77 -0.78
CA ILE A 211 11.67 2.16 -1.83
C ILE A 211 11.28 1.37 -3.07
N MET A 212 10.57 2.01 -4.00
CA MET A 212 10.01 1.37 -5.19
C MET A 212 10.89 1.62 -6.42
N ILE A 213 11.17 0.56 -7.17
CA ILE A 213 11.84 0.62 -8.49
C ILE A 213 10.77 0.56 -9.58
N GLY A 214 10.72 1.60 -10.42
CA GLY A 214 9.93 1.62 -11.65
C GLY A 214 10.52 0.72 -12.74
N GLU A 215 9.72 0.39 -13.74
CA GLU A 215 10.16 -0.40 -14.92
C GLU A 215 11.31 0.27 -15.69
N ASP A 216 11.33 1.60 -15.67
CA ASP A 216 12.38 2.43 -16.27
C ASP A 216 13.65 2.51 -15.43
N ARG A 217 13.71 1.81 -14.28
CA ARG A 217 14.78 1.87 -13.26
C ARG A 217 14.79 3.14 -12.43
N SER A 218 13.76 3.99 -12.51
CA SER A 218 13.61 5.10 -11.56
C SER A 218 13.32 4.58 -10.15
N VAL A 219 13.71 5.35 -9.14
CA VAL A 219 13.36 5.04 -7.74
C VAL A 219 12.46 6.12 -7.18
N ARG A 220 11.42 5.68 -6.48
CA ARG A 220 10.56 6.53 -5.65
C ARG A 220 10.54 6.03 -4.22
N MET A 221 10.46 6.94 -3.28
CA MET A 221 10.34 6.64 -1.86
C MET A 221 8.96 7.06 -1.36
N VAL A 222 8.36 6.25 -0.47
CA VAL A 222 7.03 6.50 0.12
C VAL A 222 7.07 6.22 1.61
N ASP A 223 6.99 7.27 2.41
CA ASP A 223 6.83 7.26 3.86
C ASP A 223 5.33 7.22 4.21
N ARG A 224 4.80 6.03 4.43
CA ARG A 224 3.34 5.78 4.45
C ARG A 224 2.60 6.56 5.54
N ASP A 225 3.26 6.85 6.66
CA ASP A 225 2.64 7.46 7.84
C ASP A 225 3.44 8.68 8.35
N TRP A 226 4.41 9.17 7.57
CA TRP A 226 5.21 10.36 7.86
C TRP A 226 6.06 10.26 9.14
N THR A 227 6.15 9.07 9.72
CA THR A 227 6.94 8.79 10.91
C THR A 227 8.43 8.81 10.59
N CYS A 228 8.83 8.27 9.43
CA CYS A 228 10.24 8.27 9.03
C CYS A 228 10.74 9.70 8.83
N LYS A 229 9.93 10.55 8.20
CA LYS A 229 10.17 11.97 8.01
C LYS A 229 10.50 12.66 9.33
N ALA A 230 9.61 12.53 10.32
CA ALA A 230 9.75 13.25 11.58
C ALA A 230 11.08 12.92 12.28
N TYR A 231 11.50 11.66 12.23
CA TYR A 231 12.71 11.18 12.89
C TYR A 231 13.98 11.43 12.07
N TYR A 232 13.99 11.06 10.78
CA TYR A 232 15.19 11.04 9.95
C TYR A 232 15.45 12.30 9.14
N CYS A 233 14.42 13.11 8.89
CA CYS A 233 14.49 14.33 8.08
C CYS A 233 14.22 15.61 8.88
N GLY A 234 13.70 15.48 10.11
CA GLY A 234 13.18 16.59 10.90
C GLY A 234 11.94 17.23 10.29
N ALA A 235 11.58 18.43 10.76
CA ALA A 235 10.30 19.06 10.42
C ALA A 235 10.17 19.56 8.95
N ARG A 236 11.28 19.66 8.20
CA ARG A 236 11.35 20.44 6.95
C ARG A 236 11.83 19.68 5.71
N ALA A 237 12.08 18.39 5.81
CA ALA A 237 12.39 17.53 4.67
C ALA A 237 11.57 16.24 4.78
N ALA A 238 11.46 15.47 3.69
CA ALA A 238 10.72 14.21 3.65
C ALA A 238 11.28 13.27 2.59
N PHE A 239 11.10 11.96 2.77
CA PHE A 239 11.52 10.98 1.76
C PHE A 239 10.64 11.00 0.50
N ASP A 240 9.35 11.36 0.62
CA ASP A 240 8.34 11.31 -0.46
C ASP A 240 8.65 12.13 -1.72
N HIS A 241 9.63 13.04 -1.67
CA HIS A 241 10.06 13.85 -2.81
C HIS A 241 11.44 13.45 -3.34
N ILE A 242 12.05 12.42 -2.76
CA ILE A 242 13.31 11.86 -3.26
C ILE A 242 12.97 10.89 -4.37
N GLU A 243 13.24 11.33 -5.59
CA GLU A 243 13.20 10.47 -6.77
C GLU A 243 14.61 10.36 -7.34
N PHE A 244 15.01 9.15 -7.73
CA PHE A 244 16.23 8.93 -8.49
C PHE A 244 15.85 8.58 -9.92
N ALA A 245 16.26 9.43 -10.86
CA ALA A 245 16.05 9.15 -12.29
C ALA A 245 16.90 7.94 -12.74
N PRO A 246 16.51 7.22 -13.80
CA PRO A 246 17.32 6.12 -14.33
C PRO A 246 18.75 6.54 -14.70
N SER A 247 18.93 7.78 -15.16
CA SER A 247 20.23 8.36 -15.49
C SER A 247 21.14 8.59 -14.27
N SER A 248 20.60 8.55 -13.06
CA SER A 248 21.36 8.65 -11.81
C SER A 248 21.87 7.29 -11.32
N GLU A 249 21.47 6.19 -11.95
CA GLU A 249 21.93 4.84 -11.60
C GLU A 249 23.44 4.71 -11.82
N ARG A 250 24.11 4.06 -10.87
CA ARG A 250 25.55 3.76 -10.89
C ARG A 250 25.77 2.29 -10.57
N GLY A 251 26.94 1.77 -10.94
CA GLY A 251 27.38 0.47 -10.48
C GLY A 251 27.62 0.49 -8.97
N CYS A 252 26.98 -0.45 -8.27
CA CYS A 252 27.48 -0.97 -7.00
C CYS A 252 28.58 -2.01 -7.30
#